data_AF-A0A918UDQ4-F1
#
_entry.id   AF-A0A918UDQ4-F1
#
_cell.length_a   1.000
_cell.length_b   1.000
_cell.length_c   1.000
_cell.angle_alpha   90.00
_cell.angle_beta   90.00
_cell.angle_gamma   90.00
#
_symmetry.space_group_name_H-M   'P 1'
#
loop_
_entity.id
_entity.type
_entity.pdbx_description
1 polymer ?
#
loop_
_entity_poly.entity_id
_entity_poly.type
_entity_poly.pdbx_seq_one_letter_code
_entity_poly.pdbx_strand_id
1 'polypeptide(L)'
;MTPDIDLRLSTMIRALDQVIMPALDPNNSLAREQAGLLAGHLRLLAAQWNRTENYARTCLDDLVQSLEGFEPAGGPHTAKAFDAVARTIAARSPNGIEQQYKQLSAVADALVRAVDIDGDAALRQQLHRALLAFSRRQALRDRSWFALSGFDLKPDELIPIEKLAPERPL
;
A
#
# COMPACT_ATOMS: atom_id res chain seq x y z
N MET A 1 7.15 -30.72 4.19
CA MET A 1 8.09 -29.79 3.57
C MET A 1 7.31 -28.85 2.67
N THR A 2 6.97 -27.66 3.15
CA THR A 2 6.47 -26.58 2.29
C THR A 2 7.69 -26.03 1.53
N PRO A 3 7.72 -26.08 0.19
CA PRO A 3 8.84 -25.53 -0.56
C PRO A 3 8.92 -24.02 -0.34
N ASP A 4 10.12 -23.55 0.00
CA ASP A 4 10.44 -22.16 0.26
C ASP A 4 10.05 -21.25 -0.92
N ILE A 5 9.30 -20.17 -0.65
CA ILE A 5 8.80 -19.25 -1.65
C ILE A 5 9.96 -18.51 -2.33
N ASP A 6 11.01 -18.17 -1.59
CA ASP A 6 12.20 -17.50 -2.14
C ASP A 6 12.89 -18.39 -3.17
N LEU A 7 13.09 -19.67 -2.83
CA LEU A 7 13.63 -20.65 -3.76
C LEU A 7 12.74 -20.82 -5.02
N ARG A 8 11.41 -20.84 -4.85
CA ARG A 8 10.48 -20.96 -5.99
C ARG A 8 10.54 -19.74 -6.91
N LEU A 9 10.56 -18.53 -6.36
CA LEU A 9 10.64 -17.31 -7.17
C LEU A 9 12.00 -17.20 -7.87
N SER A 10 13.10 -17.49 -7.17
CA SER A 10 14.44 -17.45 -7.77
C SER A 10 14.62 -18.46 -8.91
N THR A 11 14.02 -19.65 -8.81
CA THR A 11 14.07 -20.67 -9.86
C THR A 11 13.20 -20.29 -11.06
N MET A 12 12.02 -19.70 -10.85
CA MET A 12 11.18 -19.15 -11.93
C MET A 12 11.89 -18.03 -12.69
N ILE A 13 12.50 -17.08 -11.98
CA ILE A 13 13.29 -15.99 -12.60
C ILE A 13 14.44 -16.56 -13.42
N ARG A 14 15.21 -17.51 -12.85
CA ARG A 14 16.32 -18.14 -13.55
C ARG A 14 15.88 -18.86 -14.83
N ALA A 15 14.80 -19.64 -14.76
CA ALA A 15 14.27 -20.34 -15.93
C ALA A 15 13.84 -19.36 -17.04
N LEU A 16 13.20 -18.25 -16.65
CA LEU A 16 12.78 -17.22 -17.60
C LEU A 16 13.98 -16.52 -18.25
N ASP A 17 14.95 -16.08 -17.45
CA ASP A 17 16.13 -15.32 -17.94
C ASP A 17 17.11 -16.20 -18.74
N GLN A 18 17.35 -17.44 -18.31
CA GLN A 18 18.44 -18.26 -18.84
C GLN A 18 18.00 -19.28 -19.90
N VAL A 19 16.71 -19.62 -19.95
CA VAL A 19 16.20 -20.65 -20.86
C VAL A 19 15.15 -20.08 -21.80
N ILE A 20 14.09 -19.48 -21.24
CA ILE A 20 12.93 -19.07 -22.04
C ILE A 20 13.27 -17.84 -22.90
N MET A 21 13.70 -16.74 -22.29
CA MET A 21 13.99 -15.49 -23.01
C MET A 21 15.04 -15.67 -24.13
N PRO A 22 16.16 -16.40 -23.94
CA PRO A 22 17.13 -16.65 -25.01
C PRO A 22 16.60 -17.55 -26.13
N ALA A 23 15.60 -18.39 -25.85
CA ALA A 23 15.00 -19.29 -26.84
C ALA A 23 13.85 -18.66 -27.64
N LEU A 24 13.41 -17.44 -27.28
CA LEU A 24 12.36 -16.73 -28.03
C LEU A 24 12.88 -16.28 -29.40
N ASP A 25 12.01 -16.37 -30.42
CA ASP A 25 12.29 -15.84 -31.75
C ASP A 25 12.65 -14.34 -31.65
N PRO A 26 13.84 -13.92 -32.13
CA PRO A 26 14.26 -12.53 -32.06
C PRO A 26 13.33 -11.57 -32.80
N ASN A 27 12.58 -12.05 -33.79
CA ASN A 27 11.64 -11.26 -34.60
C ASN A 27 10.23 -11.14 -33.97
N ASN A 28 9.94 -11.91 -32.92
CA ASN A 28 8.68 -11.81 -32.21
C ASN A 28 8.80 -10.81 -31.04
N SER A 29 8.73 -9.52 -31.36
CA SER A 29 8.88 -8.43 -30.38
C SER A 29 7.89 -8.55 -29.23
N LEU A 30 6.63 -8.90 -29.52
CA LEU A 30 5.58 -9.05 -28.52
C LEU A 30 5.93 -10.14 -27.49
N ALA A 31 6.34 -11.34 -27.93
CA ALA A 31 6.69 -12.41 -27.01
C ALA A 31 7.86 -12.03 -26.09
N ARG A 32 8.85 -11.32 -26.63
CA ARG A 32 10.02 -10.84 -25.87
C ARG A 32 9.63 -9.79 -24.84
N GLU A 33 8.76 -8.86 -25.21
CA GLU A 33 8.23 -7.85 -24.29
C GLU A 33 7.44 -8.50 -23.16
N GLN A 34 6.52 -9.42 -23.46
CA GLN A 34 5.73 -10.12 -22.46
C GLN A 34 6.59 -10.97 -21.50
N ALA A 35 7.64 -11.63 -22.02
CA ALA A 35 8.60 -12.34 -21.18
C ALA A 35 9.39 -11.38 -20.26
N GLY A 36 9.79 -10.22 -20.78
CA GLY A 36 10.42 -9.16 -19.98
C GLY A 36 9.52 -8.64 -18.86
N LEU A 37 8.23 -8.38 -19.17
CA LEU A 37 7.24 -7.96 -18.18
C LEU A 37 7.05 -9.01 -17.08
N LEU A 38 6.91 -10.28 -17.46
CA LEU A 38 6.79 -11.38 -16.50
C LEU A 38 8.03 -11.47 -15.60
N ALA A 39 9.24 -11.31 -16.15
CA ALA A 39 10.47 -11.31 -15.37
C ALA A 39 10.51 -10.13 -14.38
N GLY A 40 10.06 -8.94 -14.81
CA GLY A 40 9.88 -7.77 -13.94
C GLY A 40 8.92 -8.06 -12.78
N HIS A 41 7.74 -8.62 -13.07
CA HIS A 41 6.76 -9.00 -12.04
C HIS A 41 7.29 -10.04 -11.05
N LEU A 42 8.01 -11.06 -11.51
CA LEU A 42 8.60 -12.07 -10.62
C LEU A 42 9.65 -11.46 -9.68
N ARG A 43 10.50 -10.55 -10.18
CA ARG A 43 11.48 -9.82 -9.35
C ARG A 43 10.79 -8.93 -8.33
N LEU A 44 9.72 -8.24 -8.73
CA LEU A 44 8.92 -7.42 -7.82
C LEU A 44 8.28 -8.28 -6.71
N LEU A 45 7.69 -9.43 -7.06
CA LEU A 45 7.12 -10.37 -6.09
C LEU A 45 8.18 -10.89 -5.12
N ALA A 46 9.37 -11.25 -5.62
CA ALA A 46 10.49 -11.70 -4.79
C ALA A 46 10.92 -10.63 -3.79
N ALA A 47 10.87 -9.35 -4.16
CA ALA A 47 11.20 -8.25 -3.27
C ALA A 47 10.08 -7.89 -2.27
N GLN A 48 8.84 -8.35 -2.45
CA GLN A 48 7.70 -7.85 -1.69
C GLN A 48 7.04 -8.91 -0.80
N TRP A 49 7.04 -10.19 -1.20
CA TRP A 49 6.13 -11.19 -0.64
C TRP A 49 6.26 -11.36 0.90
N ASN A 50 7.48 -11.34 1.43
CA ASN A 50 7.77 -11.50 2.87
C ASN A 50 7.60 -10.19 3.67
N ARG A 51 7.30 -9.08 2.99
CA ARG A 51 7.15 -7.73 3.57
C ARG A 51 5.71 -7.21 3.51
N THR A 52 4.83 -7.85 2.73
CA THR A 52 3.45 -7.37 2.50
C THR A 52 2.65 -7.11 3.78
N GLU A 53 2.74 -7.99 4.78
CA GLU A 53 2.02 -7.79 6.05
C GLU A 53 2.54 -6.58 6.82
N ASN A 54 3.87 -6.41 6.89
CA ASN A 54 4.50 -5.27 7.58
C ASN A 54 4.21 -3.95 6.85
N TYR A 55 4.17 -3.98 5.52
CA TYR A 55 3.74 -2.85 4.71
C TYR A 55 2.29 -2.44 5.04
N ALA A 56 1.36 -3.41 5.01
CA ALA A 56 -0.05 -3.16 5.31
C ALA A 56 -0.25 -2.63 6.73
N ARG A 57 0.50 -3.15 7.70
CA ARG A 57 0.49 -2.68 9.09
C ARG A 57 0.97 -1.23 9.20
N THR A 58 2.10 -0.91 8.57
CA THR A 58 2.64 0.46 8.54
C THR A 58 1.65 1.46 7.93
N CYS A 59 0.95 1.06 6.87
CA CYS A 59 -0.08 1.90 6.25
C CYS A 59 -1.29 2.11 7.18
N LEU A 60 -1.74 1.04 7.86
CA LEU A 60 -2.83 1.11 8.83
C LEU A 60 -2.47 2.01 10.01
N ASP A 61 -1.31 1.80 10.63
CA ASP A 61 -0.86 2.53 11.82
C ASP A 61 -0.73 4.03 11.53
N ASP A 62 -0.18 4.42 10.38
CA ASP A 62 -0.06 5.83 9.98
C ASP A 62 -1.42 6.47 9.70
N LEU A 63 -2.38 5.73 9.13
CA LEU A 63 -3.75 6.24 8.94
C LEU A 63 -4.46 6.42 10.28
N VAL A 64 -4.34 5.45 11.20
CA VAL A 64 -4.87 5.57 12.57
C VAL A 64 -4.29 6.80 13.25
N GLN A 65 -2.97 6.95 13.27
CA GLN A 65 -2.29 8.09 13.87
C GLN A 65 -2.74 9.42 13.23
N SER A 66 -3.03 9.43 11.93
CA SER A 66 -3.49 10.64 11.23
C SER A 66 -4.95 11.02 11.54
N LEU A 67 -5.71 10.12 12.17
CA LEU A 67 -7.10 10.31 12.57
C LEU A 67 -7.26 10.44 14.10
N GLU A 68 -6.19 10.26 14.87
CA GLU A 68 -6.18 10.42 16.32
C GLU A 68 -6.24 11.89 16.75
N GLY A 69 -6.83 12.14 17.92
CA GLY A 69 -6.83 13.46 18.57
C GLY A 69 -7.85 14.46 18.02
N PHE A 70 -8.73 14.05 17.11
CA PHE A 70 -9.85 14.87 16.66
C PHE A 70 -11.07 14.70 17.57
N GLU A 71 -11.58 15.82 18.08
CA GLU A 71 -12.87 15.86 18.75
C GLU A 71 -13.98 16.08 17.71
N PRO A 72 -15.06 15.28 17.69
CA PRO A 72 -16.19 15.50 16.80
C PRO A 72 -16.82 16.87 17.06
N ALA A 73 -16.84 17.72 16.05
CA ALA A 73 -17.38 19.08 16.11
C ALA A 73 -18.20 19.38 14.85
N GLY A 74 -19.52 19.37 14.98
CA GLY A 74 -20.44 19.52 13.86
C GLY A 74 -21.78 18.86 14.12
N GLY A 75 -22.53 18.63 13.04
CA GLY A 75 -23.85 18.02 13.07
C GLY A 75 -23.86 16.48 13.05
N PRO A 76 -25.07 15.90 12.87
CA PRO A 76 -25.27 14.45 12.90
C PRO A 76 -24.47 13.65 11.87
N HIS A 77 -24.15 14.22 10.69
CA HIS A 77 -23.35 13.52 9.68
C HIS A 77 -21.91 13.35 10.16
N THR A 78 -21.30 14.43 10.65
CA THR A 78 -19.96 14.43 11.22
C THR A 78 -19.86 13.46 12.40
N ALA A 79 -20.76 13.55 13.39
CA ALA A 79 -20.74 12.65 14.55
C ALA A 79 -20.84 11.17 14.16
N LYS A 80 -21.77 10.82 13.26
CA LYS A 80 -21.93 9.44 12.76
C LYS A 80 -20.68 8.93 12.04
N ALA A 81 -19.98 9.78 11.30
CA ALA A 81 -18.76 9.40 10.60
C ALA A 81 -17.59 9.16 11.56
N PHE A 82 -17.44 9.99 12.60
CA PHE A 82 -16.48 9.74 13.69
C PHE A 82 -16.75 8.41 14.40
N ASP A 83 -18.01 8.11 14.71
CA ASP A 83 -18.39 6.82 15.29
C ASP A 83 -18.06 5.64 14.37
N ALA A 84 -18.17 5.83 13.05
CA ALA A 84 -17.78 4.80 12.07
C ALA A 84 -16.26 4.59 12.09
N VAL A 85 -15.46 5.65 12.09
CA VAL A 85 -14.00 5.58 12.20
C VAL A 85 -13.58 4.87 13.49
N ALA A 86 -14.09 5.32 14.64
CA ALA A 86 -13.75 4.73 15.94
C ALA A 86 -14.08 3.23 15.99
N ARG A 87 -15.25 2.82 15.47
CA ARG A 87 -15.62 1.41 15.39
C ARG A 87 -14.70 0.61 14.46
N THR A 88 -14.30 1.17 13.32
CA THR A 88 -13.39 0.49 12.39
C THR A 88 -11.98 0.35 12.96
N ILE A 89 -11.51 1.33 13.73
CA ILE A 89 -10.21 1.23 14.44
C ILE A 89 -10.27 0.15 15.52
N ALA A 90 -11.35 0.13 16.33
CA ALA A 90 -11.51 -0.84 17.40
C ALA A 90 -11.75 -2.28 16.89
N ALA A 91 -12.38 -2.43 15.72
CA ALA A 91 -12.65 -3.72 15.11
C ALA A 91 -11.38 -4.30 14.47
N ARG A 92 -11.01 -5.53 14.86
CA ARG A 92 -10.05 -6.32 14.08
C ARG A 92 -10.75 -6.94 12.88
N SER A 93 -10.20 -6.76 11.68
CA SER A 93 -10.72 -7.43 10.48
C SER A 93 -10.40 -8.93 10.52
N PRO A 94 -11.39 -9.83 10.34
CA PRO A 94 -11.13 -11.27 10.24
C PRO A 94 -10.36 -11.64 8.96
N ASN A 95 -10.35 -10.75 7.96
CA ASN A 95 -9.70 -10.95 6.66
C ASN A 95 -8.27 -10.39 6.62
N GLY A 96 -7.69 -10.04 7.78
CA GLY A 96 -6.33 -9.53 7.89
C GLY A 96 -6.20 -8.01 7.77
N ILE A 97 -4.96 -7.55 7.95
CA ILE A 97 -4.58 -6.14 8.14
C ILE A 97 -4.83 -5.30 6.89
N GLU A 98 -4.54 -5.83 5.71
CA GLU A 98 -4.80 -5.12 4.44
C GLU A 98 -6.28 -4.77 4.29
N GLN A 99 -7.17 -5.71 4.65
CA GLN A 99 -8.60 -5.46 4.59
C GLN A 99 -9.04 -4.43 5.64
N GLN A 100 -8.43 -4.45 6.84
CA GLN A 100 -8.68 -3.44 7.86
C GLN A 100 -8.26 -2.04 7.38
N TYR A 101 -7.09 -1.92 6.74
CA TYR A 101 -6.62 -0.67 6.13
C TYR A 101 -7.59 -0.15 5.05
N LYS A 102 -8.08 -1.02 4.16
CA LYS A 102 -9.08 -0.65 3.15
C LYS A 102 -10.38 -0.16 3.77
N GLN A 103 -10.87 -0.84 4.81
CA GLN A 103 -12.07 -0.43 5.54
C GLN A 103 -11.87 0.92 6.22
N LEU A 104 -10.74 1.14 6.90
CA LEU A 104 -10.44 2.40 7.56
C LEU A 104 -10.32 3.55 6.55
N SER A 105 -9.67 3.30 5.41
CA SER A 105 -9.55 4.27 4.32
C SER A 105 -10.92 4.70 3.78
N ALA A 106 -11.84 3.75 3.60
CA ALA A 106 -13.19 4.03 3.13
C ALA A 106 -14.01 4.88 4.11
N VAL A 107 -13.89 4.61 5.43
CA VAL A 107 -14.59 5.42 6.44
C VAL A 107 -13.92 6.78 6.66
N ALA A 108 -12.60 6.89 6.51
CA ALA A 108 -11.89 8.17 6.55
C ALA A 108 -12.32 9.09 5.37
N ASP A 109 -12.46 8.52 4.18
CA ASP A 109 -12.99 9.21 3.01
C ASP A 109 -14.46 9.64 3.20
N ALA A 110 -15.27 8.79 3.86
CA ALA A 110 -16.63 9.18 4.25
C ALA A 110 -16.65 10.30 5.31
N LEU A 111 -15.68 10.32 6.23
CA LEU A 111 -15.54 11.38 7.23
C LEU A 111 -15.22 12.73 6.57
N VAL A 112 -14.34 12.77 5.57
CA VAL A 112 -14.06 13.99 4.79
C VAL A 112 -15.34 14.56 4.20
N ARG A 113 -16.16 13.73 3.55
CA ARG A 113 -17.45 14.17 3.01
C ARG A 113 -18.43 14.63 4.09
N ALA A 114 -18.42 13.99 5.27
CA ALA A 114 -19.33 14.34 6.36
C ALA A 114 -18.99 15.73 6.95
N VAL A 115 -17.70 16.02 7.17
CA VAL A 115 -17.28 17.33 7.71
C VAL A 115 -17.53 18.49 6.74
N ASP A 116 -17.64 18.21 5.44
CA ASP A 116 -18.04 19.20 4.44
C ASP A 116 -19.55 19.53 4.50
N ILE A 117 -20.38 18.59 4.97
CA ILE A 117 -21.84 18.78 5.09
C ILE A 117 -22.17 19.64 6.31
N ASP A 118 -21.72 19.21 7.50
CA ASP A 118 -22.12 19.81 8.77
C ASP A 118 -21.00 19.91 9.80
N GLY A 119 -19.74 19.73 9.39
CA GLY A 119 -18.58 19.87 10.28
C GLY A 119 -18.19 21.34 10.49
N ASP A 120 -17.72 21.64 11.69
CA ASP A 120 -17.19 22.96 12.03
C ASP A 120 -16.00 23.32 11.13
N ALA A 121 -15.86 24.60 10.79
CA ALA A 121 -14.82 25.06 9.86
C ALA A 121 -13.40 24.73 10.35
N ALA A 122 -13.15 24.86 11.66
CA ALA A 122 -11.86 24.54 12.27
C ALA A 122 -11.54 23.04 12.17
N LEU A 123 -12.50 22.17 12.50
CA LEU A 123 -12.37 20.73 12.37
C LEU A 123 -12.08 20.33 10.93
N ARG A 124 -12.89 20.82 9.98
CA ARG A 124 -12.75 20.53 8.56
C ARG A 124 -11.36 20.88 8.04
N GLN A 125 -10.85 22.06 8.39
CA GLN A 125 -9.52 22.50 7.99
C GLN A 125 -8.42 21.60 8.58
N GLN A 126 -8.51 21.24 9.86
CA GLN A 126 -7.53 20.39 10.53
C GLN A 126 -7.53 18.98 9.96
N LEU A 127 -8.71 18.40 9.74
CA LEU A 127 -8.87 17.06 9.17
C LEU A 127 -8.32 16.99 7.74
N HIS A 128 -8.67 17.96 6.89
CA HIS A 128 -8.13 18.01 5.52
C HIS A 128 -6.60 18.11 5.52
N ARG A 129 -6.03 18.94 6.40
CA ARG A 129 -4.57 19.06 6.51
C ARG A 129 -3.93 17.74 6.95
N ALA A 130 -4.50 17.06 7.95
CA ALA A 130 -3.99 15.78 8.44
C ALA A 130 -4.03 14.70 7.35
N LEU A 131 -5.17 14.55 6.66
CA LEU A 131 -5.34 13.55 5.60
C LEU A 131 -4.52 13.85 4.34
N LEU A 132 -4.30 15.12 4.00
CA LEU A 132 -3.37 15.51 2.94
C LEU A 132 -1.91 15.22 3.32
N ALA A 133 -1.55 15.38 4.59
CA ALA A 133 -0.22 15.01 5.07
C ALA A 133 -0.02 13.48 5.02
N PHE A 134 -1.03 12.72 5.45
CA PHE A 134 -1.07 11.26 5.31
C PHE A 134 -0.93 10.82 3.85
N SER A 135 -1.73 11.38 2.93
CA SER A 135 -1.71 10.96 1.53
C SER A 135 -0.37 11.20 0.86
N ARG A 136 0.38 12.24 1.25
CA ARG A 136 1.76 12.45 0.79
C ARG A 136 2.71 11.36 1.27
N ARG A 137 2.62 10.96 2.55
CA ARG A 137 3.43 9.85 3.09
C ARG A 137 3.06 8.53 2.44
N GLN A 138 1.76 8.28 2.26
CA GLN A 138 1.27 7.07 1.59
C GLN A 138 1.73 7.01 0.12
N ALA A 139 1.63 8.10 -0.62
CA ALA A 139 2.10 8.16 -2.01
C ALA A 139 3.60 7.88 -2.11
N LEU A 140 4.43 8.40 -1.20
CA LEU A 140 5.84 8.08 -1.17
C LEU A 140 6.09 6.60 -0.86
N ARG A 141 5.33 6.02 0.09
CA ARG A 141 5.39 4.58 0.39
C ARG A 141 5.02 3.73 -0.83
N ASP A 142 3.92 4.03 -1.50
CA ASP A 142 3.45 3.25 -2.66
C ASP A 142 4.46 3.35 -3.81
N ARG A 143 4.95 4.56 -4.12
CA ARG A 143 6.01 4.79 -5.12
C ARG A 143 7.26 3.96 -4.82
N SER A 144 7.69 3.97 -3.55
CA SER A 144 8.85 3.22 -3.09
C SER A 144 8.63 1.71 -3.12
N TRP A 145 7.44 1.24 -2.78
CA TRP A 145 7.05 -0.17 -2.84
C TRP A 145 7.17 -0.73 -4.26
N PHE A 146 6.81 0.08 -5.26
CA PHE A 146 6.89 -0.27 -6.69
C PHE A 146 8.17 0.20 -7.38
N ALA A 147 9.21 0.63 -6.65
CA ALA A 147 10.43 1.20 -7.24
C ALA A 147 11.11 0.29 -8.27
N LEU A 148 11.10 -1.04 -8.05
CA LEU A 148 11.69 -2.03 -8.96
C LEU A 148 10.99 -2.12 -10.33
N SER A 149 9.81 -1.54 -10.50
CA SER A 149 9.13 -1.48 -11.79
C SER A 149 9.82 -0.55 -12.79
N GLY A 150 10.61 0.43 -12.30
CA GLY A 150 11.29 1.41 -13.16
C GLY A 150 10.38 2.48 -13.75
N PHE A 151 9.12 2.59 -13.30
CA PHE A 151 8.15 3.57 -13.82
C PHE A 151 8.10 4.90 -13.07
N ASP A 152 8.79 5.03 -11.93
CA ASP A 152 8.78 6.27 -11.16
C ASP A 152 9.56 7.38 -11.87
N LEU A 153 8.96 8.57 -11.99
CA LEU A 153 9.56 9.72 -12.67
C LEU A 153 10.68 10.40 -11.87
N LYS A 154 10.77 10.12 -10.56
CA LYS A 154 11.73 10.71 -9.63
C LYS A 154 12.29 9.65 -8.67
N PRO A 155 13.06 8.68 -9.19
CA PRO A 155 13.56 7.55 -8.41
C PRO A 155 14.53 7.95 -7.29
N ASP A 156 15.15 9.13 -7.39
CA ASP A 156 16.05 9.72 -6.40
C ASP A 156 15.33 10.18 -5.12
N GLU A 157 14.02 10.42 -5.17
CA GLU A 157 13.20 10.76 -4.00
C GLU A 157 12.75 9.53 -3.20
N LEU A 158 12.96 8.31 -3.69
CA LEU A 158 12.38 7.09 -3.13
C LEU A 158 13.14 6.59 -1.88
N ILE A 159 12.39 5.94 -0.99
CA ILE A 159 12.92 5.33 0.22
C ILE A 159 13.09 3.82 -0.04
N PRO A 160 14.22 3.19 0.33
CA PRO A 160 14.38 1.74 0.22
C PRO A 160 13.27 0.96 0.95
N ILE A 161 12.79 -0.12 0.33
CA ILE A 161 11.67 -0.93 0.83
C ILE A 161 11.93 -1.50 2.22
N GLU A 162 13.18 -1.80 2.56
CA GLU A 162 13.60 -2.35 3.86
C GLU A 162 13.38 -1.36 5.00
N LYS A 163 13.39 -0.04 4.70
CA LYS A 163 13.09 1.01 5.68
C LYS A 163 11.59 1.24 5.86
N LEU A 164 10.78 0.81 4.89
CA LEU A 164 9.32 0.98 4.91
C LEU A 164 8.59 -0.22 5.50
N ALA A 165 9.14 -1.42 5.27
CA ALA A 165 8.59 -2.68 5.72
C ALA A 165 9.76 -3.65 6.00
N PRO A 166 10.32 -3.66 7.22
CA PRO A 166 11.42 -4.53 7.57
C PRO A 166 11.03 -6.00 7.40
N GLU A 167 12.02 -6.87 7.16
CA GLU A 167 11.77 -8.31 7.08
C GLU A 167 11.25 -8.86 8.40
N ARG A 168 10.39 -9.88 8.30
CA ARG A 168 9.93 -10.62 9.47
C ARG A 168 10.99 -11.67 9.84
N PRO A 169 11.43 -11.77 11.11
CA PRO A 169 12.21 -12.92 11.53
C PRO A 169 11.36 -14.20 11.38
N LEU A 170 11.97 -15.24 10.81
CA LEU A 170 11.37 -16.57 10.64
C LEU A 170 10.93 -17.17 11.98
#